data_AF-A0A6J4NFH4-F1
#
_entry.id   AF-A0A6J4NFH4-F1
#
_cell.length_a   1.000
_cell.length_b   1.000
_cell.length_c   1.000
_cell.angle_alpha   90.00
_cell.angle_beta   90.00
_cell.angle_gamma   90.00
#
_symmetry.space_group_name_H-M   'P 1'
#
loop_
_entity.id
_entity.type
_entity.pdbx_description
1 polymer ?
#
loop_
_entity_poly.entity_id
_entity_poly.type
_entity_poly.pdbx_seq_one_letter_code
_entity_poly.pdbx_strand_id
1 'polypeptide(L)'
;MDAAQHGHDRDTQAAARDREATDRDSEADRRDVVSHDRDVDATAREERARDADQVVRDGLWDRRRHAESSDASDGRSARGGDETQDQAEIDRRVARSETEWAEQELADRLDSAGAERREAAADRRSGRADREAAATDRASSAADRVAAADDREAAAADRQQSEVDDNLAEA
;
A
#
# COMPACT_ATOMS: atom_id res chain seq x y z
N MET A 1 -28.79 14.19 -44.52
CA MET A 1 -28.98 14.40 -43.07
C MET A 1 -29.07 15.89 -42.86
N ASP A 2 -30.04 16.32 -42.08
CA ASP A 2 -30.26 17.74 -41.76
C ASP A 2 -29.21 18.23 -40.75
N ALA A 3 -28.78 19.49 -40.86
CA ALA A 3 -27.80 20.12 -39.96
C ALA A 3 -28.30 20.11 -38.52
N ALA A 4 -29.61 20.30 -38.31
CA ALA A 4 -30.23 20.19 -36.98
C ALA A 4 -30.03 18.79 -36.34
N GLN A 5 -30.18 17.73 -37.12
CA GLN A 5 -29.97 16.35 -36.64
C GLN A 5 -28.50 16.12 -36.28
N HIS A 6 -27.58 16.64 -37.09
CA HIS A 6 -26.15 16.49 -36.84
C HIS A 6 -25.72 17.20 -35.55
N GLY A 7 -26.25 18.40 -35.29
CA GLY A 7 -25.99 19.11 -34.04
C GLY A 7 -26.55 18.37 -32.81
N HIS A 8 -27.75 17.79 -32.91
CA HIS A 8 -28.32 16.98 -31.84
C HIS A 8 -27.49 15.72 -31.53
N ASP A 9 -26.99 15.05 -32.57
CA ASP A 9 -26.14 13.88 -32.43
C ASP A 9 -24.81 14.25 -31.73
N ARG A 10 -24.21 15.39 -32.08
CA ARG A 10 -22.99 15.91 -31.44
C ARG A 10 -23.21 16.27 -29.97
N ASP A 11 -24.31 16.95 -29.62
CA ASP A 11 -24.65 17.24 -28.21
C ASP A 11 -24.80 15.95 -27.39
N THR A 12 -25.42 14.92 -27.99
CA THR A 12 -25.58 13.61 -27.36
C THR A 12 -24.22 12.94 -27.11
N GLN A 13 -23.30 13.03 -28.08
CA GLN A 13 -21.93 12.52 -27.93
C GLN A 13 -21.13 13.29 -26.88
N ALA A 14 -21.24 14.62 -26.85
CA ALA A 14 -20.61 15.46 -25.84
C ALA A 14 -21.08 15.06 -24.43
N ALA A 15 -22.39 14.94 -24.24
CA ALA A 15 -22.97 14.54 -22.96
C ALA A 15 -22.57 13.10 -22.56
N ALA A 16 -22.36 12.21 -23.52
CA ALA A 16 -21.85 10.86 -23.24
C ALA A 16 -20.40 10.89 -22.75
N ARG A 17 -19.53 11.67 -23.40
CA ARG A 17 -18.13 11.85 -22.98
C ARG A 17 -18.00 12.47 -21.59
N ASP A 18 -18.84 13.47 -21.26
CA ASP A 18 -18.83 14.05 -19.91
C ASP A 18 -19.16 13.01 -18.82
N ARG A 19 -20.14 12.15 -19.12
CA ARG A 19 -20.54 11.07 -18.20
C ARG A 19 -19.39 10.09 -18.01
N GLU A 20 -18.77 9.64 -19.09
CA GLU A 20 -17.61 8.74 -19.03
C GLU A 20 -16.43 9.37 -18.27
N ALA A 21 -16.13 10.64 -18.53
CA ALA A 21 -15.11 11.38 -17.80
C ALA A 21 -15.40 11.45 -16.30
N THR A 22 -16.66 11.70 -15.93
CA THR A 22 -17.09 11.77 -14.52
C THR A 22 -16.98 10.40 -13.83
N ASP A 23 -17.39 9.33 -14.51
CA ASP A 23 -17.29 7.96 -13.99
C ASP A 23 -15.82 7.57 -13.78
N ARG A 24 -14.95 7.93 -14.73
CA ARG A 24 -13.52 7.67 -14.68
C ARG A 24 -12.83 8.46 -13.57
N ASP A 25 -13.20 9.71 -13.35
CA ASP A 25 -12.70 10.51 -12.23
C ASP A 25 -13.13 9.90 -10.88
N SER A 26 -14.38 9.44 -10.79
CA SER A 26 -14.90 8.77 -9.59
C SER A 26 -14.18 7.46 -9.30
N GLU A 27 -13.73 6.73 -10.33
CA GLU A 27 -12.89 5.55 -10.18
C GLU A 27 -11.46 5.90 -9.75
N ALA A 28 -10.88 6.96 -10.35
CA ALA A 28 -9.56 7.46 -9.98
C ALA A 28 -9.50 7.88 -8.50
N ASP A 29 -10.53 8.58 -8.01
CA ASP A 29 -10.63 8.97 -6.61
C ASP A 29 -10.78 7.77 -5.67
N ARG A 30 -11.56 6.75 -6.07
CA ARG A 30 -11.64 5.49 -5.32
C ARG A 30 -10.29 4.78 -5.23
N ARG A 31 -9.51 4.74 -6.31
CA ARG A 31 -8.15 4.16 -6.29
C ARG A 31 -7.20 4.94 -5.40
N ASP A 32 -7.32 6.27 -5.35
CA ASP A 32 -6.49 7.09 -4.47
C ASP A 32 -6.78 6.82 -3.00
N VAL A 33 -8.05 6.64 -2.62
CA VAL A 33 -8.44 6.24 -1.25
C VAL A 33 -7.84 4.88 -0.90
N VAL A 34 -8.03 3.88 -1.76
CA VAL A 34 -7.47 2.53 -1.52
C VAL A 34 -5.94 2.57 -1.45
N SER A 35 -5.30 3.39 -2.28
CA SER A 35 -3.84 3.57 -2.25
C SER A 35 -3.36 4.21 -0.95
N HIS A 36 -4.11 5.18 -0.44
CA HIS A 36 -3.82 5.81 0.84
C HIS A 36 -3.94 4.81 1.99
N ASP A 37 -5.01 4.02 2.03
CA ASP A 37 -5.20 2.99 3.06
C ASP A 37 -4.08 1.96 3.04
N ARG A 38 -3.66 1.51 1.85
CA ARG A 38 -2.49 0.62 1.71
C ARG A 38 -1.18 1.25 2.21
N ASP A 39 -0.97 2.54 1.97
CA ASP A 39 0.22 3.26 2.45
C ASP A 39 0.21 3.36 4.00
N VAL A 40 -0.97 3.56 4.61
CA VAL A 40 -1.16 3.52 6.07
C VAL A 40 -0.85 2.13 6.63
N ASP A 41 -1.43 1.08 6.05
CA ASP A 41 -1.21 -0.29 6.49
C ASP A 41 0.27 -0.70 6.33
N ALA A 42 0.90 -0.32 5.21
CA ALA A 42 2.33 -0.56 4.98
C ALA A 42 3.19 0.13 6.06
N THR A 43 2.83 1.34 6.47
CA THR A 43 3.53 2.06 7.54
C THR A 43 3.38 1.34 8.88
N ALA A 44 2.17 0.89 9.22
CA ALA A 44 1.92 0.13 10.44
C ALA A 44 2.67 -1.21 10.46
N ARG A 45 2.79 -1.91 9.31
CA ARG A 45 3.61 -3.13 9.19
C ARG A 45 5.09 -2.85 9.45
N GLU A 46 5.62 -1.75 8.92
CA GLU A 46 7.01 -1.38 9.16
C GLU A 46 7.27 -1.03 10.62
N GLU A 47 6.34 -0.34 11.30
CA GLU A 47 6.44 -0.06 12.73
C GLU A 47 6.49 -1.36 13.54
N ARG A 48 5.56 -2.30 13.28
CA ARG A 48 5.58 -3.62 13.91
C ARG A 48 6.89 -4.37 13.66
N ALA A 49 7.45 -4.28 12.46
CA ALA A 49 8.74 -4.89 12.15
C ALA A 49 9.91 -4.22 12.89
N ARG A 50 9.91 -2.88 13.04
CA ARG A 50 10.92 -2.16 13.82
C ARG A 50 10.83 -2.50 15.31
N ASP A 51 9.62 -2.60 15.85
CA ASP A 51 9.40 -3.00 17.24
C ASP A 51 9.89 -4.42 17.49
N ALA A 52 9.62 -5.35 16.57
CA ALA A 52 10.15 -6.70 16.63
C ALA A 52 11.69 -6.73 16.59
N ASP A 53 12.31 -5.95 15.69
CA ASP A 53 13.78 -5.82 15.64
C ASP A 53 14.35 -5.26 16.96
N GLN A 54 13.64 -4.32 17.60
CA GLN A 54 14.04 -3.74 18.88
C GLN A 54 13.94 -4.75 20.02
N VAL A 55 12.84 -5.51 20.10
CA VAL A 55 12.70 -6.61 21.07
C VAL A 55 13.82 -7.65 20.90
N VAL A 56 14.16 -7.99 19.65
CA VAL A 56 15.26 -8.92 19.37
C VAL A 56 16.59 -8.35 19.86
N ARG A 57 16.85 -7.09 19.55
CA ARG A 57 18.07 -6.40 19.98
C ARG A 57 18.19 -6.37 21.50
N ASP A 58 17.15 -5.97 22.20
CA ASP A 58 17.14 -5.85 23.65
C ASP A 58 17.33 -7.23 24.32
N GLY A 59 16.65 -8.26 23.80
CA GLY A 59 16.82 -9.64 24.25
C GLY A 59 18.25 -10.18 24.08
N LEU A 60 18.97 -9.77 23.03
CA LEU A 60 20.38 -10.11 22.83
C LEU A 60 21.30 -9.35 23.80
N TRP A 61 21.02 -8.07 24.08
CA TRP A 61 21.77 -7.28 25.06
C TRP A 61 21.64 -7.84 26.48
N ASP A 62 20.44 -8.22 26.89
CA ASP A 62 20.20 -8.77 28.23
C ASP A 62 20.90 -10.13 28.41
N ARG A 63 20.88 -11.00 27.39
CA ARG A 63 21.64 -12.26 27.40
C ARG A 63 23.14 -12.02 27.54
N ARG A 64 23.69 -11.08 26.77
CA ARG A 64 25.11 -10.73 26.89
C ARG A 64 25.46 -10.25 28.29
N ARG A 65 24.62 -9.39 28.88
CA ARG A 65 24.82 -8.89 30.25
C ARG A 65 24.77 -10.03 31.29
N HIS A 66 23.86 -10.98 31.12
CA HIS A 66 23.78 -12.15 32.00
C HIS A 66 25.01 -13.06 31.90
N ALA A 67 25.48 -13.36 30.69
CA ALA A 67 26.71 -14.13 30.49
C ALA A 67 27.93 -13.47 31.16
N GLU A 68 28.10 -12.16 30.98
CA GLU A 68 29.17 -11.37 31.60
C GLU A 68 29.08 -11.37 33.15
N SER A 69 27.86 -11.45 33.72
CA SER A 69 27.66 -11.51 35.18
C SER A 69 27.86 -12.91 35.79
N SER A 70 27.57 -13.97 35.04
CA SER A 70 27.75 -15.36 35.50
C SER A 70 29.23 -15.74 35.56
N ASP A 71 30.03 -15.34 34.57
CA ASP A 71 31.50 -15.54 34.56
C ASP A 71 32.19 -14.91 35.78
N ALA A 72 31.64 -13.81 36.32
CA ALA A 72 32.15 -13.16 37.52
C ALA A 72 31.84 -13.93 38.82
N SER A 73 30.84 -14.82 38.79
CA SER A 73 30.28 -15.50 39.97
C SER A 73 30.83 -16.93 40.15
N ASP A 74 31.13 -17.63 39.06
CA ASP A 74 31.58 -19.04 39.08
C ASP A 74 32.99 -19.27 39.66
N GLY A 75 33.78 -18.21 39.85
CA GLY A 75 35.12 -18.31 40.44
C GLY A 75 35.18 -18.72 41.94
N ARG A 76 34.06 -18.94 42.63
CA ARG A 76 34.04 -19.07 44.11
C ARG A 76 33.53 -20.38 44.73
N SER A 77 32.96 -21.31 43.99
CA SER A 77 32.30 -22.49 44.60
C SER A 77 32.75 -23.81 43.99
N ALA A 78 33.77 -24.44 44.58
CA ALA A 78 34.13 -25.82 44.30
C ALA A 78 34.34 -26.60 45.61
N ARG A 79 33.26 -27.22 46.13
CA ARG A 79 33.26 -28.33 47.11
C ARG A 79 31.81 -28.82 47.36
N GLY A 80 31.34 -29.78 46.58
CA GLY A 80 30.02 -30.45 46.75
C GLY A 80 30.00 -31.80 46.04
N GLY A 81 29.35 -32.81 46.63
CA GLY A 81 29.44 -34.24 46.27
C GLY A 81 28.53 -34.74 45.13
N ASP A 82 28.56 -36.05 44.87
CA ASP A 82 27.97 -36.79 43.73
C ASP A 82 26.50 -36.42 43.36
N GLU A 83 25.58 -36.36 44.33
CA GLU A 83 24.17 -35.94 44.11
C GLU A 83 24.03 -34.48 43.63
N THR A 84 24.99 -33.62 43.99
CA THR A 84 25.04 -32.24 43.50
C THR A 84 25.59 -32.16 42.07
N GLN A 85 26.27 -33.19 41.59
CA GLN A 85 26.73 -33.28 40.20
C GLN A 85 25.59 -33.62 39.25
N ASP A 86 24.71 -34.56 39.64
CA ASP A 86 23.52 -34.91 38.87
C ASP A 86 22.55 -33.72 38.77
N GLN A 87 22.29 -33.03 39.89
CA GLN A 87 21.46 -31.83 39.88
C GLN A 87 22.10 -30.71 39.02
N ALA A 88 23.41 -30.51 39.11
CA ALA A 88 24.12 -29.52 38.28
C ALA A 88 24.15 -29.90 36.78
N GLU A 89 24.06 -31.18 36.41
CA GLU A 89 23.88 -31.60 35.03
C GLU A 89 22.48 -31.29 34.52
N ILE A 90 21.45 -31.60 35.33
CA ILE A 90 20.06 -31.27 35.01
C ILE A 90 19.90 -29.76 34.81
N ASP A 91 20.44 -28.94 35.72
CA ASP A 91 20.36 -27.49 35.64
C ASP A 91 21.06 -26.95 34.38
N ARG A 92 22.25 -27.49 34.02
CA ARG A 92 22.95 -27.13 32.77
C ARG A 92 22.16 -27.51 31.53
N ARG A 93 21.46 -28.65 31.55
CA ARG A 93 20.63 -29.09 30.43
C ARG A 93 19.41 -28.19 30.27
N VAL A 94 18.73 -27.84 31.37
CA VAL A 94 17.59 -26.91 31.35
C VAL A 94 18.04 -25.55 30.82
N ALA A 95 19.14 -24.99 31.34
CA ALA A 95 19.68 -23.71 30.88
C ALA A 95 20.01 -23.72 29.38
N ARG A 96 20.54 -24.83 28.85
CA ARG A 96 20.80 -24.99 27.40
C ARG A 96 19.50 -24.99 26.61
N SER A 97 18.50 -25.78 27.02
CA SER A 97 17.20 -25.85 26.33
C SER A 97 16.44 -24.52 26.38
N GLU A 98 16.53 -23.77 27.48
CA GLU A 98 15.98 -22.42 27.59
C GLU A 98 16.67 -21.45 26.62
N THR A 99 17.99 -21.56 26.47
CA THR A 99 18.76 -20.75 25.52
C THR A 99 18.35 -21.06 24.08
N GLU A 100 18.27 -22.35 23.72
CA GLU A 100 17.83 -22.81 22.39
C GLU A 100 16.41 -22.33 22.07
N TRP A 101 15.47 -22.45 23.02
CA TRP A 101 14.10 -21.98 22.84
C TRP A 101 14.05 -20.46 22.62
N ALA A 102 14.83 -19.71 23.40
CA ALA A 102 14.91 -18.26 23.27
C ALA A 102 15.59 -17.83 21.96
N GLU A 103 16.54 -18.60 21.42
CA GLU A 103 17.11 -18.35 20.09
C GLU A 103 16.09 -18.61 18.98
N GLN A 104 15.33 -19.69 19.07
CA GLN A 104 14.26 -20.00 18.12
C GLN A 104 13.20 -18.90 18.09
N GLU A 105 12.75 -18.42 19.26
CA GLU A 105 11.78 -17.34 19.35
C GLU A 105 12.27 -16.03 18.72
N LEU A 106 13.56 -15.71 18.88
CA LEU A 106 14.17 -14.55 18.21
C LEU A 106 14.23 -14.73 16.69
N ALA A 107 14.57 -15.93 16.22
CA ALA A 107 14.58 -16.24 14.79
C ALA A 107 13.19 -16.09 14.18
N ASP A 108 12.15 -16.65 14.82
CA ASP A 108 10.77 -16.57 14.37
C ASP A 108 10.27 -15.12 14.31
N ARG A 109 10.66 -14.28 15.29
CA ARG A 109 10.38 -12.83 15.28
C ARG A 109 11.05 -12.11 14.12
N LEU A 110 12.32 -12.40 13.84
CA LEU A 110 13.05 -11.80 12.73
C LEU A 110 12.46 -12.19 11.38
N ASP A 111 12.07 -13.45 11.22
CA ASP A 111 11.41 -13.93 10.00
C ASP A 111 10.06 -13.26 9.79
N SER A 112 9.27 -13.13 10.85
CA SER A 112 7.98 -12.41 10.83
C SER A 112 8.18 -10.94 10.48
N ALA A 113 9.10 -10.24 11.13
CA ALA A 113 9.42 -8.84 10.81
C ALA A 113 9.93 -8.68 9.37
N GLY A 114 10.71 -9.64 8.87
CA GLY A 114 11.15 -9.69 7.48
C GLY A 114 9.99 -9.88 6.50
N ALA A 115 8.99 -10.68 6.85
CA ALA A 115 7.76 -10.84 6.05
C ALA A 115 6.93 -9.56 6.01
N GLU A 116 6.72 -8.92 7.16
CA GLU A 116 5.99 -7.66 7.29
C GLU A 116 6.61 -6.54 6.43
N ARG A 117 7.95 -6.40 6.44
CA ARG A 117 8.66 -5.44 5.57
C ARG A 117 8.47 -5.74 4.09
N ARG A 118 8.48 -7.01 3.69
CA ARG A 118 8.27 -7.42 2.29
C ARG A 118 6.86 -7.11 1.83
N GLU A 119 5.86 -7.34 2.68
CA GLU A 119 4.46 -7.03 2.41
C GLU A 119 4.24 -5.51 2.32
N ALA A 120 4.75 -4.73 3.29
CA ALA A 120 4.71 -3.27 3.25
C ALA A 120 5.33 -2.70 1.95
N ALA A 121 6.46 -3.26 1.51
CA ALA A 121 7.09 -2.86 0.26
C ALA A 121 6.24 -3.23 -0.97
N ALA A 122 5.50 -4.34 -0.93
CA ALA A 122 4.57 -4.72 -1.99
C ALA A 122 3.36 -3.77 -2.04
N ASP A 123 2.79 -3.44 -0.89
CA ASP A 123 1.66 -2.51 -0.77
C ASP A 123 2.01 -1.13 -1.34
N ARG A 124 3.18 -0.58 -1.01
CA ARG A 124 3.65 0.70 -1.59
C ARG A 124 3.83 0.65 -3.10
N ARG A 125 4.30 -0.48 -3.64
CA ARG A 125 4.40 -0.66 -5.11
C ARG A 125 3.01 -0.66 -5.74
N SER A 126 2.05 -1.35 -5.12
CA SER A 126 0.66 -1.37 -5.60
C SER A 126 0.02 0.01 -5.52
N GLY A 127 0.15 0.71 -4.39
CA GLY A 127 -0.37 2.07 -4.21
C GLY A 127 0.29 3.10 -5.14
N ARG A 128 1.53 2.87 -5.57
CA ARG A 128 2.16 3.68 -6.63
C ARG A 128 1.53 3.41 -8.00
N ALA A 129 1.35 2.14 -8.36
CA ALA A 129 0.73 1.77 -9.63
C ALA A 129 -0.71 2.31 -9.75
N ASP A 130 -1.49 2.24 -8.66
CA ASP A 130 -2.85 2.74 -8.62
C ASP A 130 -2.91 4.27 -8.80
N ARG A 131 -1.99 5.02 -8.19
CA ARG A 131 -1.85 6.47 -8.40
C ARG A 131 -1.47 6.82 -9.84
N GLU A 132 -0.59 6.04 -10.47
CA GLU A 132 -0.22 6.22 -11.89
C GLU A 132 -1.43 5.94 -12.82
N ALA A 133 -2.24 4.93 -12.50
CA ALA A 133 -3.48 4.66 -13.22
C ALA A 133 -4.51 5.78 -13.02
N ALA A 134 -4.70 6.27 -11.78
CA ALA A 134 -5.59 7.39 -11.47
C ALA A 134 -5.17 8.69 -12.19
N ALA A 135 -3.87 8.95 -12.31
CA ALA A 135 -3.35 10.10 -13.08
C ALA A 135 -3.65 9.97 -14.58
N THR A 136 -3.49 8.77 -15.14
CA THR A 136 -3.81 8.47 -16.55
C THR A 136 -5.30 8.65 -16.84
N ASP A 137 -6.14 8.21 -15.90
CA ASP A 137 -7.58 8.36 -15.98
C ASP A 137 -8.01 9.82 -16.00
N ARG A 138 -7.50 10.64 -15.07
CA ARG A 138 -7.78 12.08 -15.04
C ARG A 138 -7.32 12.79 -16.31
N ALA A 139 -6.18 12.39 -16.88
CA ALA A 139 -5.72 12.93 -18.16
C ALA A 139 -6.68 12.58 -19.31
N SER A 140 -7.18 11.33 -19.35
CA SER A 140 -8.20 10.91 -20.31
C SER A 140 -9.50 11.66 -20.13
N SER A 141 -9.97 11.84 -18.89
CA SER A 141 -11.16 12.62 -18.56
C SER A 141 -11.03 14.09 -18.99
N ALA A 142 -9.85 14.69 -18.82
CA ALA A 142 -9.60 16.04 -19.30
C ALA A 142 -9.69 16.14 -20.82
N ALA A 143 -9.13 15.16 -21.54
CA ALA A 143 -9.22 15.09 -23.00
C ALA A 143 -10.68 14.92 -23.47
N ASP A 144 -11.46 14.06 -22.81
CA ASP A 144 -12.88 13.84 -23.13
C ASP A 144 -13.71 15.12 -22.94
N ARG A 145 -13.44 15.89 -21.89
CA ARG A 145 -14.13 17.18 -21.66
C ARG A 145 -13.79 18.21 -22.72
N VAL A 146 -12.54 18.24 -23.21
CA VAL A 146 -12.13 19.09 -24.34
C VAL A 146 -12.87 18.67 -25.61
N ALA A 147 -12.87 17.38 -25.94
CA ALA A 147 -13.61 16.87 -27.10
C ALA A 147 -15.12 17.14 -27.01
N ALA A 148 -15.71 17.02 -25.81
CA ALA A 148 -17.10 17.38 -25.59
C ALA A 148 -17.37 18.89 -25.76
N ALA A 149 -16.41 19.75 -25.42
CA ALA A 149 -16.52 21.19 -25.68
C ALA A 149 -16.52 21.48 -27.19
N ASP A 150 -15.59 20.87 -27.92
CA ASP A 150 -15.50 21.00 -29.37
C ASP A 150 -16.79 20.52 -30.06
N ASP A 151 -17.35 19.39 -29.63
CA ASP A 151 -18.62 18.87 -30.16
C ASP A 151 -19.79 19.83 -29.94
N ARG A 152 -19.88 20.47 -28.77
CA ARG A 152 -20.94 21.46 -28.48
C ARG A 152 -20.78 22.72 -29.33
N GLU A 153 -19.56 23.19 -29.55
CA GLU A 153 -19.28 24.32 -30.46
C GLU A 153 -19.72 23.98 -31.88
N ALA A 154 -19.34 22.78 -32.34
CA ALA A 154 -19.68 22.31 -33.67
C ALA A 154 -21.21 22.08 -33.81
N ALA A 155 -21.89 21.59 -32.77
CA ALA A 155 -23.35 21.47 -32.74
C ALA A 155 -24.06 22.84 -32.79
N ALA A 156 -23.50 23.85 -32.13
CA ALA A 156 -24.01 25.22 -32.20
C ALA A 156 -23.89 25.80 -33.62
N ALA A 157 -22.78 25.54 -34.30
CA ALA A 157 -22.60 25.92 -35.70
C ALA A 157 -23.61 25.22 -36.63
N ASP A 158 -23.86 23.91 -36.43
CA ASP A 158 -24.84 23.18 -37.24
C ASP A 158 -26.26 23.74 -37.07
N ARG A 159 -26.65 24.12 -35.84
CA ARG A 159 -27.94 24.78 -35.58
C ARG A 159 -28.05 26.13 -36.30
N GLN A 160 -27.00 26.96 -36.24
CA GLN A 160 -26.99 28.24 -36.97
C GLN A 160 -27.12 28.03 -38.48
N GLN A 161 -26.46 27.01 -39.04
CA GLN A 161 -26.60 26.68 -40.45
C GLN A 161 -28.03 26.25 -40.80
N SER A 162 -28.65 25.40 -39.96
CA SER A 162 -30.05 25.00 -40.13
C SER A 162 -30.98 26.21 -40.17
N GLU A 163 -30.81 27.18 -39.26
CA GLU A 163 -31.61 28.41 -39.26
C GLU A 163 -31.41 29.24 -40.54
N VAL A 164 -30.19 29.32 -41.06
CA VAL A 164 -29.91 29.99 -42.35
C VAL A 164 -30.60 29.28 -43.50
N ASP A 165 -30.53 27.95 -43.54
CA ASP A 165 -31.14 27.14 -44.59
C ASP A 165 -32.67 27.26 -44.56
N ASP A 166 -33.29 27.26 -43.38
CA ASP A 166 -34.72 27.47 -43.18
C ASP A 166 -35.16 28.86 -43.68
N ASN A 167 -34.45 29.92 -43.30
CA ASN A 167 -34.74 31.29 -43.75
C ASN A 167 -34.61 31.44 -45.28
N LEU A 168 -33.66 30.74 -45.90
CA LEU A 168 -33.48 30.75 -47.35
C LEU A 168 -34.60 30.00 -48.07
N ALA A 169 -35.13 28.92 -47.46
CA ALA A 169 -36.24 28.16 -48.03
C ALA A 169 -37.59 28.90 -47.97
N GLU A 170 -37.74 29.83 -47.02
CA GLU A 170 -38.93 30.67 -46.86
C GLU A 170 -38.93 31.95 -47.73
N ALA A 171 -37.79 32.31 -48.33
CA ALA A 171 -37.58 33.52 -49.14
C ALA A 171 -37.82 33.31 -50.65
#